data_AF-T0T1D5-F1
#
_entry.id   AF-T0T1D5-F1
#
_cell.length_a   1.000
_cell.length_b   1.000
_cell.length_c   1.000
_cell.angle_alpha   90.00
_cell.angle_beta   90.00
_cell.angle_gamma   90.00
#
_symmetry.space_group_name_H-M   'P 1'
#
loop_
_entity.id
_entity.type
_entity.pdbx_description
1 polymer ?
#
loop_
_entity_poly.entity_id
_entity_poly.type
_entity_poly.pdbx_seq_one_letter_code
_entity_poly.pdbx_strand_id
1 'polypeptide(L)'
;MTKILTPFILVLLMSSCSSIQPITTRKKPLTERERILEYYRSLREMDQNSQNSKRYIKSKKVTYVPKKPRRPKIKMVDIKEQRIEIEQNLVYYCMENRKSSRFSDDSPCESYAQDIYSQCQDDFIDGDARLTRCVKSRLK
;
A
#
# COMPACT_ATOMS: atom_id res chain seq x y z
N MET A 1 -83.46 29.14 10.58
CA MET A 1 -83.45 29.28 9.10
C MET A 1 -83.59 30.78 8.84
N THR A 2 -82.66 31.53 8.25
CA THR A 2 -81.71 31.31 7.15
C THR A 2 -80.50 32.24 7.33
N LYS A 3 -79.28 31.68 7.32
CA LYS A 3 -78.00 32.41 7.16
C LYS A 3 -77.59 32.24 5.69
N ILE A 4 -77.99 33.13 4.78
CA ILE A 4 -77.61 33.04 3.35
C ILE A 4 -77.29 34.42 2.75
N LEU A 5 -76.86 35.39 3.57
CA LEU A 5 -76.52 36.75 3.08
C LEU A 5 -75.03 37.11 3.20
N THR A 6 -74.17 36.11 3.34
CA THR A 6 -72.71 36.29 3.45
C THR A 6 -71.87 35.85 2.23
N PRO A 7 -72.31 35.01 1.28
CA PRO A 7 -71.41 34.61 0.18
C PRO A 7 -71.32 35.64 -0.95
N PHE A 8 -72.26 36.59 -1.06
CA PHE A 8 -72.29 37.54 -2.19
C PHE A 8 -71.27 38.68 -2.08
N ILE A 9 -70.83 39.05 -0.87
CA ILE A 9 -69.86 40.14 -0.67
C ILE A 9 -68.42 39.66 -0.93
N LEU A 10 -68.15 38.36 -0.81
CA LEU A 10 -66.81 37.80 -0.95
C LEU A 10 -66.39 37.59 -2.41
N VAL A 11 -67.35 37.42 -3.32
CA VAL A 11 -67.09 37.26 -4.77
C VAL A 11 -66.74 38.58 -5.46
N LEU A 12 -67.20 39.73 -4.92
CA LEU A 12 -66.97 41.06 -5.50
C LEU A 12 -65.57 41.65 -5.22
N LEU A 13 -64.80 41.09 -4.28
CA LEU A 13 -63.45 41.54 -3.96
C LEU A 13 -62.34 40.84 -4.76
N MET A 14 -62.66 39.76 -5.49
CA MET A 14 -61.65 38.96 -6.22
C MET A 14 -61.54 39.32 -7.72
N SER A 15 -62.39 40.22 -8.24
CA SER A 15 -62.42 40.63 -9.65
C SER A 15 -61.67 41.92 -9.96
N SER A 16 -60.90 42.47 -9.01
CA SER A 16 -60.07 43.67 -9.21
C SER A 16 -58.57 43.34 -9.34
N CYS A 17 -58.22 42.31 -10.12
CA CYS A 17 -56.83 42.09 -10.56
C CYS A 17 -56.69 42.57 -12.01
N SER A 18 -56.43 43.87 -12.16
CA SER A 18 -56.03 44.49 -13.42
C SER A 18 -54.71 43.88 -13.89
N SER A 19 -54.72 43.31 -15.09
CA SER A 19 -53.55 42.82 -15.82
C SER A 19 -52.49 43.92 -15.97
N ILE A 20 -51.37 43.80 -15.25
CA ILE A 20 -50.17 44.61 -15.46
C ILE A 20 -49.35 43.89 -16.54
N GLN A 21 -49.38 44.41 -17.76
CA GLN A 21 -48.45 43.97 -18.82
C GLN A 21 -47.03 44.43 -18.45
N PRO A 22 -45.99 43.57 -18.55
CA PRO A 22 -44.63 44.01 -18.35
C PRO A 22 -44.23 44.93 -19.51
N ILE A 23 -43.98 46.19 -19.20
CA ILE A 23 -43.38 47.16 -20.11
C ILE A 23 -42.03 46.58 -20.53
N THR A 24 -41.88 46.23 -21.81
CA THR A 24 -40.58 45.93 -22.42
C THR A 24 -39.80 47.24 -22.52
N THR A 25 -39.26 47.69 -21.39
CA THR A 25 -38.38 48.86 -21.37
C THR A 25 -37.15 48.53 -22.21
N ARG A 26 -37.03 49.15 -23.38
CA ARG A 26 -35.77 49.23 -24.12
C ARG A 26 -34.73 49.73 -23.12
N LYS A 27 -33.79 48.85 -22.72
CA LYS A 27 -32.74 49.22 -21.77
C LYS A 27 -32.00 50.43 -22.36
N LYS A 28 -31.96 51.53 -21.61
CA LYS A 28 -31.22 52.73 -22.02
C LYS A 28 -29.76 52.32 -22.28
N PRO A 29 -29.08 52.94 -23.27
CA PRO A 29 -27.67 52.68 -23.48
C PRO A 29 -26.92 53.04 -22.19
N LEU A 30 -26.08 52.10 -21.73
CA LEU A 30 -25.30 52.26 -20.51
C LEU A 30 -24.38 53.47 -20.65
N THR A 31 -24.32 54.28 -19.60
CA THR A 31 -23.31 55.32 -19.46
C THR A 31 -21.91 54.71 -19.40
N GLU A 32 -20.88 55.49 -19.72
CA GLU A 32 -19.49 55.02 -19.71
C GLU A 32 -19.09 54.42 -18.35
N ARG A 33 -19.50 55.07 -17.26
CA ARG A 33 -19.29 54.58 -15.89
C ARG A 33 -19.94 53.21 -15.65
N GLU A 34 -21.17 53.02 -16.11
CA GLU A 34 -21.88 51.75 -15.96
C GLU A 34 -21.24 50.64 -16.78
N ARG A 35 -20.78 50.96 -17.99
CA ARG A 35 -20.05 50.00 -18.85
C ARG A 35 -18.76 49.52 -18.19
N ILE A 36 -18.01 50.43 -17.57
CA ILE A 36 -16.78 50.09 -16.83
C ILE A 36 -17.11 49.21 -15.62
N LEU A 37 -18.15 49.55 -14.87
CA LEU A 37 -18.57 48.74 -13.70
C LEU A 37 -19.03 47.35 -14.11
N GLU A 38 -19.75 47.22 -15.23
CA GLU A 38 -20.21 45.94 -15.77
C GLU A 38 -19.05 45.10 -16.30
N TYR A 39 -18.06 45.72 -16.95
CA TYR A 39 -16.82 45.07 -17.35
C TYR A 39 -16.06 44.47 -16.15
N TYR A 40 -15.93 45.20 -15.04
CA TYR A 40 -15.29 44.66 -13.84
C TYR A 40 -16.16 43.62 -13.10
N ARG A 41 -17.49 43.62 -13.29
CA ARG A 41 -18.34 42.54 -12.78
C ARG A 41 -18.11 41.24 -13.55
N SER A 42 -18.07 41.29 -14.88
CA SER A 42 -17.87 40.09 -15.70
C SER A 42 -16.49 39.45 -15.48
N LEU A 43 -15.44 40.25 -15.30
CA LEU A 43 -14.10 39.74 -14.94
C LEU A 43 -14.12 38.92 -13.63
N ARG A 44 -14.83 39.40 -12.60
CA ARG A 44 -14.95 38.69 -11.32
C ARG A 44 -15.76 37.40 -11.42
N GLU A 45 -16.80 37.38 -12.24
CA GLU A 45 -17.57 36.16 -12.50
C GLU A 45 -16.74 35.11 -13.25
N MET A 46 -15.90 35.53 -14.22
CA MET A 46 -14.99 34.63 -14.92
C MET A 46 -13.95 34.02 -13.98
N ASP A 47 -13.38 34.79 -13.07
CA ASP A 47 -12.42 34.30 -12.07
C ASP A 47 -13.07 33.33 -11.07
N GLN A 48 -14.28 33.63 -10.61
CA GLN A 48 -15.03 32.72 -9.72
C GLN A 48 -15.36 31.40 -10.42
N ASN A 49 -15.79 31.45 -11.68
CA ASN A 49 -16.08 30.25 -12.46
C ASN A 49 -14.80 29.43 -12.76
N SER A 50 -13.68 30.11 -13.02
CA SER A 50 -12.34 29.53 -13.18
C SER A 50 -11.90 28.80 -11.90
N GLN A 51 -12.03 29.43 -10.73
CA GLN A 51 -11.67 28.84 -9.45
C GLN A 51 -12.57 27.65 -9.07
N ASN A 52 -13.87 27.72 -9.35
CA ASN A 52 -14.81 26.63 -9.10
C ASN A 52 -14.54 25.40 -9.97
N SER A 53 -13.93 25.57 -11.16
CA SER A 53 -13.60 24.47 -12.08
C SER A 53 -12.28 23.75 -11.77
N LYS A 54 -11.36 24.37 -11.01
CA LYS A 54 -10.03 23.81 -10.72
C LYS A 54 -9.96 23.26 -9.30
N ARG A 55 -10.64 22.13 -9.03
CA ARG A 55 -10.30 21.30 -7.85
C ARG A 55 -8.90 20.73 -8.05
N TYR A 56 -7.91 21.29 -7.36
CA TYR A 56 -6.56 20.74 -7.29
C TYR A 56 -6.62 19.33 -6.65
N ILE A 57 -6.50 18.29 -7.48
CA ILE A 57 -6.38 16.91 -7.02
C ILE A 57 -4.92 16.69 -6.64
N LYS A 58 -4.59 16.87 -5.35
CA LYS A 58 -3.27 16.56 -4.81
C LYS A 58 -3.02 15.06 -5.00
N SER A 59 -2.02 14.69 -5.82
CA SER A 59 -1.64 13.29 -5.99
C SER A 59 -1.20 12.72 -4.63
N LYS A 60 -1.77 11.57 -4.24
CA LYS A 60 -1.36 10.89 -3.01
C LYS A 60 0.07 10.42 -3.20
N LYS A 61 1.00 10.95 -2.40
CA LYS A 61 2.40 10.53 -2.39
C LYS A 61 2.45 9.05 -1.96
N VAL A 62 2.74 8.15 -2.90
CA VAL A 62 2.91 6.72 -2.60
C VAL A 62 4.17 6.58 -1.78
N THR A 63 4.02 6.33 -0.48
CA THR A 63 5.15 6.05 0.40
C THR A 63 5.46 4.58 0.24
N TYR A 64 6.61 4.25 -0.35
CA TYR A 64 7.08 2.87 -0.43
C TYR A 64 7.39 2.37 0.98
N VAL A 65 6.60 1.40 1.46
CA VAL A 65 6.87 0.69 2.71
C VAL A 65 7.57 -0.62 2.35
N PRO A 66 8.87 -0.80 2.67
CA PRO A 66 9.54 -2.05 2.40
C PRO A 66 8.85 -3.19 3.17
N LYS A 67 8.59 -4.30 2.48
CA LYS A 67 8.04 -5.50 3.11
C LYS A 67 9.08 -6.02 4.12
N LYS A 68 8.65 -6.27 5.36
CA LYS A 68 9.51 -6.90 6.38
C LYS A 68 10.04 -8.24 5.84
N PRO A 69 11.34 -8.54 5.96
CA PRO A 69 11.88 -9.82 5.53
C PRO A 69 11.19 -10.93 6.33
N ARG A 70 10.62 -11.92 5.62
CA ARG A 70 10.05 -13.11 6.27
C ARG A 70 11.21 -13.99 6.72
N ARG A 71 11.25 -14.36 8.00
CA ARG A 71 12.21 -15.35 8.49
C ARG A 71 11.95 -16.67 7.78
N PRO A 72 13.00 -17.34 7.26
CA PRO A 72 12.82 -18.65 6.63
C PRO A 72 12.27 -19.64 7.67
N LYS A 73 11.26 -20.42 7.28
CA LYS A 73 10.74 -21.51 8.12
C LYS A 73 11.79 -22.61 8.18
N ILE A 74 12.15 -23.03 9.39
CA ILE A 74 13.05 -24.16 9.62
C ILE A 74 12.31 -25.43 9.17
N LYS A 75 12.97 -26.25 8.34
CA LYS A 75 12.46 -27.56 7.92
C LYS A 75 13.06 -28.61 8.84
N MET A 76 12.20 -29.30 9.57
CA MET A 76 12.60 -30.41 10.43
C MET A 76 12.68 -31.70 9.62
N VAL A 77 13.62 -32.56 9.99
CA VAL A 77 13.89 -33.89 9.40
C VAL A 77 13.94 -34.92 10.53
N ASP A 78 13.81 -36.20 10.21
CA ASP A 78 14.03 -37.25 11.19
C ASP A 78 15.46 -37.20 11.74
N ILE A 79 15.57 -37.18 13.07
CA ILE A 79 16.85 -36.99 13.78
C ILE A 79 17.76 -38.19 13.55
N LYS A 80 17.18 -39.40 13.50
CA LYS A 80 17.95 -40.64 13.34
C LYS A 80 18.54 -40.73 11.94
N GLU A 81 17.73 -40.52 10.92
CA GLU A 81 18.21 -40.46 9.53
C GLU A 81 19.26 -39.36 9.34
N GLN A 82 19.02 -38.16 9.91
CA GLN A 82 19.97 -37.06 9.84
C GLN A 82 21.33 -37.42 10.46
N ARG A 83 21.35 -38.06 11.63
CA ARG A 83 22.60 -38.46 12.29
C ARG A 83 23.38 -39.47 11.44
N ILE A 84 22.68 -40.47 10.90
CA ILE A 84 23.29 -41.47 10.00
C ILE A 84 23.89 -40.79 8.77
N GLU A 85 23.16 -39.86 8.15
CA GLU A 85 23.64 -39.14 6.98
C GLU A 85 24.88 -38.29 7.31
N ILE A 86 24.86 -37.56 8.43
CA ILE A 86 26.02 -36.76 8.87
C ILE A 86 27.24 -37.65 9.07
N GLU A 87 27.10 -38.73 9.83
CA GLU A 87 28.17 -39.70 10.09
C GLU A 87 28.77 -40.26 8.78
N GLN A 88 27.91 -40.65 7.83
CA GLN A 88 28.35 -41.10 6.51
C GLN A 88 29.15 -40.02 5.76
N ASN A 89 28.75 -38.74 5.84
CA ASN A 89 29.50 -37.66 5.21
C ASN A 89 30.88 -37.44 5.86
N LEU A 90 30.98 -37.55 7.20
CA LEU A 90 32.26 -37.42 7.91
C LEU A 90 33.23 -38.52 7.46
N VAL A 91 32.76 -39.77 7.47
CA VAL A 91 33.55 -40.93 7.07
C VAL A 91 33.94 -40.84 5.59
N TYR A 92 32.99 -40.49 4.72
CA TYR A 92 33.23 -40.34 3.29
C TYR A 92 34.32 -39.30 3.01
N TYR A 93 34.25 -38.13 3.65
CA TYR A 93 35.26 -37.08 3.50
C TYR A 93 36.67 -37.60 3.84
N CYS A 94 36.80 -38.36 4.93
CA CYS A 94 38.08 -38.91 5.33
C CYS A 94 38.56 -40.05 4.43
N MET A 95 37.65 -40.87 3.90
CA MET A 95 38.00 -41.86 2.89
C MET A 95 38.51 -41.22 1.60
N GLU A 96 37.87 -40.13 1.16
CA GLU A 96 38.26 -39.35 -0.02
C GLU A 96 39.63 -38.71 0.18
N ASN A 97 39.88 -38.16 1.37
CA ASN A 97 41.12 -37.45 1.71
C ASN A 97 42.19 -38.32 2.38
N ARG A 98 42.04 -39.64 2.40
CA ARG A 98 42.95 -40.57 3.11
C ARG A 98 44.41 -40.52 2.65
N LYS A 99 44.67 -40.03 1.43
CA LYS A 99 46.03 -39.87 0.85
C LYS A 99 46.50 -38.42 0.85
N SER A 100 45.71 -37.51 1.41
CA SER A 100 46.05 -36.10 1.45
C SER A 100 47.18 -35.88 2.45
N SER A 101 48.21 -35.13 2.05
CA SER A 101 49.29 -34.70 2.94
C SER A 101 48.79 -33.81 4.08
N ARG A 102 47.57 -33.28 3.99
CA ARG A 102 46.93 -32.51 5.05
C ARG A 102 46.64 -33.37 6.30
N PHE A 103 46.47 -34.67 6.12
CA PHE A 103 46.08 -35.61 7.17
C PHE A 103 47.07 -36.77 7.32
N SER A 104 48.29 -36.62 6.82
CA SER A 104 49.35 -37.62 6.95
C SER A 104 50.07 -37.59 8.31
N ASP A 105 49.93 -36.48 9.04
CA ASP A 105 50.63 -36.21 10.32
C ASP A 105 49.62 -36.15 11.51
N ASP A 106 50.07 -35.67 12.68
CA ASP A 106 49.43 -35.68 14.02
C ASP A 106 47.95 -35.22 14.14
N SER A 107 47.35 -34.66 13.09
CA SER A 107 45.94 -34.27 13.07
C SER A 107 45.10 -35.27 12.26
N PRO A 108 44.44 -36.25 12.90
CA PRO A 108 43.62 -37.21 12.19
C PRO A 108 42.45 -36.50 11.48
N CYS A 109 42.17 -36.90 10.24
CA CYS A 109 41.05 -36.39 9.47
C CYS A 109 39.72 -36.47 10.25
N GLU A 110 39.56 -37.52 11.05
CA GLU A 110 38.38 -37.72 11.87
C GLU A 110 38.16 -36.56 12.85
N SER A 111 39.19 -36.11 13.57
CA SER A 111 39.09 -34.96 14.46
C SER A 111 38.71 -33.69 13.71
N TYR A 112 39.30 -33.46 12.53
CA TYR A 112 38.91 -32.32 11.68
C TYR A 112 37.44 -32.38 11.25
N ALA A 113 36.96 -33.55 10.84
CA ALA A 113 35.58 -33.74 10.42
C ALA A 113 34.60 -33.59 11.60
N GLN A 114 34.96 -34.08 12.78
CA GLN A 114 34.17 -33.92 14.02
C GLN A 114 34.12 -32.46 14.48
N ASP A 115 35.24 -31.73 14.42
CA ASP A 115 35.26 -30.30 14.75
C ASP A 115 34.31 -29.50 13.85
N ILE A 116 34.26 -29.83 12.56
CA ILE A 116 33.28 -29.23 11.63
C ILE A 116 31.84 -29.54 12.05
N TYR A 117 31.57 -30.78 12.46
CA TYR A 117 30.24 -31.14 12.94
C TYR A 117 29.87 -30.38 14.20
N SER A 118 30.74 -30.32 15.20
CA SER A 118 30.52 -29.56 16.43
C SER A 118 30.26 -28.08 16.16
N GLN A 119 31.06 -27.45 15.29
CA GLN A 119 30.84 -26.06 14.88
C GLN A 119 29.48 -25.84 14.20
N CYS A 120 28.98 -26.82 13.45
CA CYS A 120 27.65 -26.73 12.85
C CYS A 120 26.53 -26.96 13.89
N GLN A 121 26.78 -27.73 14.95
CA GLN A 121 25.82 -27.91 16.05
C GLN A 121 25.66 -26.65 16.91
N ASP A 122 26.68 -25.80 16.99
CA ASP A 122 26.57 -24.50 17.67
C ASP A 122 25.52 -23.58 17.01
N ASP A 123 25.37 -23.69 15.68
CA ASP A 123 24.45 -22.87 14.88
C ASP A 123 23.07 -23.51 14.67
N PHE A 124 22.99 -24.84 14.67
CA PHE A 124 21.79 -25.60 14.30
C PHE A 124 21.50 -26.76 15.25
N ILE A 125 20.23 -26.88 15.63
CA ILE A 125 19.74 -27.97 16.46
C ILE A 125 19.61 -29.27 15.66
N ASP A 126 19.69 -30.41 16.36
CA ASP A 126 19.34 -31.72 15.81
C ASP A 126 17.89 -31.70 15.27
N GLY A 127 17.72 -32.32 14.10
CA GLY A 127 16.49 -32.31 13.30
C GLY A 127 16.39 -31.14 12.32
N ASP A 128 17.19 -30.07 12.43
CA ASP A 128 17.18 -28.98 11.44
C ASP A 128 17.88 -29.41 10.15
N ALA A 129 17.19 -29.37 9.01
CA ALA A 129 17.78 -29.69 7.70
C ALA A 129 19.03 -28.85 7.34
N ARG A 130 19.22 -27.69 7.99
CA ARG A 130 20.38 -26.82 7.80
C ARG A 130 21.65 -27.39 8.46
N LEU A 131 21.54 -28.21 9.49
CA LEU A 131 22.67 -28.88 10.14
C LEU A 131 23.43 -29.76 9.14
N THR A 132 22.73 -30.70 8.48
CA THR A 132 23.33 -31.55 7.44
C THR A 132 23.94 -30.72 6.30
N ARG A 133 23.26 -29.64 5.90
CA ARG A 133 23.76 -28.74 4.84
C ARG A 133 25.04 -28.03 5.25
N CYS A 134 25.12 -27.55 6.50
CA CYS A 134 26.32 -26.92 7.06
C CYS A 134 27.50 -27.89 6.97
N VAL A 135 27.34 -29.11 7.49
CA VAL A 135 28.37 -30.16 7.46
C VAL A 135 28.84 -30.42 6.03
N LYS A 136 27.91 -30.73 5.12
CA LYS A 136 28.23 -30.99 3.71
C LYS A 136 28.93 -29.82 3.01
N SER A 137 28.61 -28.58 3.38
CA SER A 137 29.22 -27.40 2.76
C SER A 137 30.65 -27.15 3.23
N ARG A 138 30.96 -27.52 4.48
CA ARG A 138 32.29 -27.34 5.08
C ARG A 138 33.26 -28.49 4.78
N LEU A 139 32.72 -29.68 4.49
CA LEU A 139 33.47 -30.88 4.06
C LEU A 139 33.62 -30.99 2.53
N LYS A 140 33.49 -29.88 1.79
CA LYS A 140 33.74 -29.88 0.34
C LYS A 140 35.22 -29.69 0.00
#